data_AF-A0A6P8IMG1-F1
#
_entry.id   AF-A0A6P8IMG1-F1
#
_cell.length_a   1.000
_cell.length_b   1.000
_cell.length_c   1.000
_cell.angle_alpha   90.00
_cell.angle_beta   90.00
_cell.angle_gamma   90.00
#
_symmetry.space_group_name_H-M   'P 1'
#
loop_
_entity.id
_entity.type
_entity.pdbx_description
1 polymer ?
#
loop_
_entity_poly.entity_id
_entity_poly.type
_entity_poly.pdbx_seq_one_letter_code
_entity_poly.pdbx_strand_id
1 'polypeptide(L)'
;MKHKVTVKFGPYVSCGLLEHRTARLEGLQELLRSNDHTVEFVKIPDRDVVELVVHGEVIYQCKIQDLRYGGDGKLDPVCHEALEAVNKAY
;
A
#
# COMPACT_ATOMS: atom_id res chain seq x y z
N MET A 1 3.14 -1.19 17.30
CA MET A 1 4.34 -2.05 17.19
C MET A 1 5.04 -1.72 15.88
N LYS A 2 6.34 -1.99 15.73
CA LYS A 2 7.06 -1.69 14.48
C LYS A 2 7.12 -2.94 13.61
N HIS A 3 6.55 -2.87 12.40
CA HIS A 3 6.56 -3.97 11.45
C HIS A 3 7.37 -3.63 10.20
N LYS A 4 7.97 -4.66 9.61
CA LYS A 4 8.42 -4.62 8.21
C LYS A 4 7.21 -4.96 7.34
N VAL A 5 6.75 -3.97 6.56
CA VAL A 5 5.61 -4.08 5.65
C VAL A 5 6.14 -4.20 4.23
N THR A 6 5.86 -5.33 3.58
CA THR A 6 6.08 -5.49 2.14
C THR A 6 4.78 -5.18 1.42
N VAL A 7 4.75 -4.09 0.65
CA VAL A 7 3.61 -3.73 -0.20
C VAL A 7 3.84 -4.34 -1.57
N LYS A 8 3.11 -5.41 -1.86
CA LYS A 8 3.04 -6.00 -3.19
C LYS A 8 2.03 -5.21 -4.01
N PHE A 9 2.37 -4.84 -5.24
CA PHE A 9 1.49 -4.04 -6.08
C PHE A 9 1.52 -4.42 -7.55
N GLY A 10 0.34 -4.42 -8.13
CA GLY A 10 0.05 -4.69 -9.53
C GLY A 10 0.32 -3.51 -10.46
N PRO A 11 0.40 -3.78 -11.77
CA PRO A 11 0.29 -2.71 -12.75
C PRO A 11 -1.16 -2.18 -12.76
N TYR A 12 -1.34 -0.89 -13.05
CA TYR A 12 -2.66 -0.30 -13.25
C TYR A 12 -2.68 0.67 -14.42
N VAL A 13 -3.88 0.90 -14.96
CA VAL A 13 -4.05 1.83 -16.07
C VAL A 13 -4.00 3.26 -15.54
N SER A 14 -3.08 4.05 -16.09
CA SER A 14 -2.98 5.49 -15.87
C SER A 14 -2.56 6.18 -17.16
N CYS A 15 -3.30 7.22 -17.56
CA CYS A 15 -3.16 7.88 -18.86
C CYS A 15 -3.16 6.90 -20.06
N GLY A 16 -3.99 5.85 -20.00
CA GLY A 16 -4.12 4.85 -21.08
C GLY A 16 -3.03 3.78 -21.12
N LEU A 17 -2.05 3.80 -20.20
CA LEU A 17 -0.95 2.83 -20.14
C LEU A 17 -1.08 1.93 -18.92
N LEU A 18 -0.93 0.61 -19.11
CA LEU A 18 -0.91 -0.40 -18.04
C LEU A 18 0.53 -0.65 -17.58
N GLU A 19 0.91 -0.07 -16.44
CA GLU A 19 2.29 -0.16 -15.92
C GLU A 19 2.31 -0.20 -14.38
N HIS A 20 3.40 -0.73 -13.81
CA HIS A 20 3.68 -0.62 -12.37
C HIS A 20 4.08 0.81 -12.03
N ARG A 21 3.25 1.50 -11.23
CA ARG A 21 3.52 2.85 -10.76
C ARG A 21 3.29 2.94 -9.25
N THR A 22 4.07 3.77 -8.58
CA THR A 22 4.00 3.95 -7.13
C THR A 22 3.26 5.22 -6.71
N ALA A 23 2.83 6.06 -7.66
CA ALA A 23 2.25 7.37 -7.36
C ALA A 23 1.00 7.32 -6.46
N ARG A 24 0.18 6.27 -6.56
CA ARG A 24 -0.96 6.04 -5.65
C ARG A 24 -0.57 5.37 -4.34
N LEU A 25 0.64 4.84 -4.23
CA LEU A 25 1.18 4.22 -3.02
C LEU A 25 1.92 5.22 -2.13
N GLU A 26 2.20 6.44 -2.62
CA GLU A 26 2.95 7.46 -1.87
C GLU A 26 2.27 7.80 -0.54
N GLY A 27 0.96 8.08 -0.56
CA GLY A 27 0.22 8.39 0.67
C GLY A 27 0.25 7.24 1.67
N LEU A 28 0.06 6.00 1.20
CA LEU A 28 0.15 4.80 2.04
C LEU A 28 1.55 4.62 2.65
N GLN A 29 2.59 4.81 1.83
CA GLN A 29 3.99 4.70 2.26
C GLN A 29 4.32 5.72 3.36
N GLU A 30 3.96 6.99 3.15
CA GLU A 30 4.23 8.06 4.10
C GLU A 30 3.45 7.86 5.41
N LEU A 31 2.19 7.40 5.31
CA LEU A 31 1.40 7.12 6.51
C LEU A 31 1.98 5.96 7.33
N LEU A 32 2.39 4.85 6.68
CA LEU A 32 3.03 3.73 7.37
C LEU A 32 4.37 4.13 8.00
N ARG A 33 5.20 4.90 7.28
CA ARG A 33 6.50 5.38 7.79
C ARG A 33 6.36 6.37 8.95
N SER A 34 5.35 7.24 8.92
CA SER A 34 5.06 8.17 10.02
C SER A 34 4.57 7.46 11.28
N ASN A 35 4.15 6.19 11.17
CA ASN A 35 3.82 5.30 12.29
C ASN A 35 4.98 4.31 12.60
N ASP A 36 6.23 4.70 12.31
CA ASP A 36 7.46 3.95 12.61
C ASP A 36 7.62 2.60 11.89
N HIS A 37 6.76 2.24 10.94
CA HIS A 37 6.91 1.02 10.14
C HIS A 37 7.94 1.20 9.01
N THR A 38 8.55 0.10 8.57
CA THR A 38 9.40 0.09 7.36
C THR A 38 8.61 -0.45 6.18
N VAL A 39 8.76 0.18 5.02
CA VAL A 39 7.98 -0.13 3.80
C VAL A 39 8.91 -0.52 2.67
N GLU A 40 8.64 -1.66 2.05
CA GLU A 40 9.33 -2.18 0.87
C GLU A 40 8.30 -2.46 -0.24
N PHE A 41 8.63 -2.13 -1.49
CA PHE A 41 7.74 -2.29 -2.64
C PHE A 41 8.15 -3.47 -3.52
N VAL A 42 7.20 -4.35 -3.81
CA VAL A 42 7.39 -5.53 -4.66
C VAL A 42 6.37 -5.51 -5.79
N LYS A 43 6.82 -5.56 -7.04
CA LYS A 43 5.94 -5.64 -8.20
C LYS A 43 5.38 -7.06 -8.35
N ILE A 44 4.08 -7.17 -8.56
CA ILE A 44 3.38 -8.43 -8.86
C ILE A 44 2.66 -8.34 -10.21
N PRO A 45 2.43 -9.45 -10.92
CA PRO A 45 1.74 -9.42 -12.21
C PRO A 45 0.23 -9.15 -12.09
N ASP A 46 -0.36 -9.42 -10.92
CA ASP A 46 -1.79 -9.25 -10.66
C ASP A 46 -2.21 -7.80 -10.80
N ARG A 47 -3.05 -7.54 -11.80
CA ARG A 47 -3.45 -6.19 -12.18
C ARG A 47 -4.31 -5.53 -11.10
N ASP A 48 -4.09 -4.23 -10.89
CA ASP A 48 -4.87 -3.35 -10.02
C ASP A 48 -4.85 -3.74 -8.53
N VAL A 49 -4.08 -4.75 -8.12
CA VAL A 49 -4.04 -5.26 -6.74
C VAL A 49 -2.95 -4.57 -5.91
N VAL A 50 -3.24 -4.30 -4.63
CA VAL A 50 -2.25 -3.98 -3.59
C VAL A 50 -2.44 -4.95 -2.44
N GLU A 51 -1.35 -5.57 -1.97
CA GLU A 51 -1.33 -6.43 -0.78
C GLU A 51 -0.29 -5.92 0.21
N LEU A 52 -0.66 -5.83 1.49
CA LEU A 52 0.28 -5.57 2.57
C LEU A 52 0.64 -6.88 3.23
N VAL A 53 1.94 -7.18 3.24
CA VAL A 53 2.48 -8.40 3.83
C VAL A 53 3.31 -8.06 5.04
N VAL A 54 2.97 -8.65 6.18
CA VAL A 54 3.72 -8.55 7.44
C VAL A 54 4.02 -9.97 7.90
N HIS A 55 5.28 -10.26 8.25
CA HIS A 55 5.73 -11.60 8.65
C HIS A 55 5.38 -12.73 7.67
N GLY A 56 5.24 -12.42 6.38
CA GLY A 56 4.95 -13.40 5.33
C GLY A 56 3.45 -13.64 5.08
N GLU A 57 2.56 -13.04 5.86
CA GLU A 57 1.12 -13.15 5.69
C GLU A 57 0.53 -11.87 5.08
N VAL A 58 -0.45 -12.02 4.18
CA VAL A 58 -1.22 -10.90 3.64
C VAL A 58 -2.23 -10.47 4.70
N ILE A 59 -2.04 -9.27 5.27
CA ILE A 59 -2.88 -8.73 6.34
C ILE A 59 -3.94 -7.75 5.82
N TYR A 60 -3.76 -7.22 4.62
CA TYR A 60 -4.67 -6.28 3.99
C TYR A 60 -4.53 -6.34 2.47
N GLN A 61 -5.65 -6.15 1.77
CA GLN A 61 -5.70 -6.09 0.31
C GLN A 61 -6.71 -5.05 -0.14
N CYS A 62 -6.35 -4.24 -1.13
CA CYS A 62 -7.26 -3.30 -1.79
C CYS A 62 -6.92 -3.17 -3.29
N LYS A 63 -7.73 -2.41 -4.05
CA LYS A 63 -7.33 -2.01 -5.39
C LYS A 63 -6.47 -0.77 -5.34
N ILE A 64 -5.46 -0.69 -6.20
CA ILE A 64 -4.57 0.47 -6.26
C ILE A 64 -5.31 1.75 -6.67
N GLN A 65 -6.43 1.65 -7.38
CA GLN A 65 -7.28 2.79 -7.73
C GLN A 65 -8.07 3.36 -6.55
N ASP A 66 -8.31 2.56 -5.51
CA ASP A 66 -9.03 3.01 -4.32
C ASP A 66 -8.16 3.96 -3.48
N LEU A 67 -6.83 3.82 -3.59
CA LEU A 67 -5.87 4.74 -3.01
C LEU A 67 -5.85 6.08 -3.76
N ARG A 68 -5.86 7.17 -3.00
CA ARG A 68 -5.71 8.52 -3.55
C ARG A 68 -4.33 8.72 -4.13
N TYR A 69 -4.28 9.52 -5.20
CA TYR A 69 -3.03 9.81 -5.89
C TYR A 69 -2.17 10.79 -5.07
N GLY A 70 -0.92 10.42 -4.78
CA GLY A 70 0.03 11.24 -4.03
C GLY A 70 -0.39 11.56 -2.60
N GLY A 71 0.29 12.54 -2.00
CA GLY A 71 -0.03 13.08 -0.67
C GLY A 71 0.59 12.30 0.48
N ASP A 72 0.10 12.57 1.69
CA ASP A 72 0.62 12.01 2.95
C ASP A 72 -0.26 10.90 3.55
N GLY A 73 -1.32 10.48 2.82
CA GLY A 73 -2.24 9.42 3.23
C GLY A 73 -3.19 9.78 4.37
N LYS A 74 -3.03 10.93 5.05
CA LYS A 74 -3.80 11.26 6.27
C LYS A 74 -5.29 11.50 6.03
N LEU A 75 -5.68 11.85 4.82
CA LEU A 75 -7.09 12.08 4.43
C LEU A 75 -7.66 10.93 3.59
N ASP A 76 -6.90 9.86 3.39
CA ASP A 76 -7.32 8.71 2.60
C ASP A 76 -7.83 7.59 3.54
N PRO A 77 -9.13 7.28 3.55
CA PRO A 77 -9.68 6.25 4.42
C PRO A 77 -9.06 4.87 4.16
N VAL A 78 -8.72 4.56 2.91
CA VAL A 78 -8.10 3.28 2.53
C VAL A 78 -6.70 3.16 3.14
N CYS A 79 -5.96 4.26 3.20
CA CYS A 79 -4.66 4.29 3.88
C CYS A 79 -4.80 4.04 5.39
N HIS A 80 -5.85 4.57 6.03
CA HIS A 80 -6.11 4.33 7.45
C HIS A 80 -6.53 2.89 7.73
N GLU A 81 -7.40 2.29 6.92
CA GLU A 81 -7.78 0.88 7.03
C GLU A 81 -6.55 -0.03 6.92
N ALA A 82 -5.66 0.26 5.96
CA ALA A 82 -4.41 -0.46 5.77
C ALA A 82 -3.47 -0.31 6.98
N LEU A 83 -3.32 0.90 7.52
CA LEU A 83 -2.52 1.16 8.72
C LEU A 83 -3.10 0.44 9.95
N GLU A 84 -4.42 0.45 10.14
CA GLU A 84 -5.09 -0.26 11.21
C GLU A 84 -4.84 -1.77 11.13
N ALA A 85 -4.89 -2.35 9.92
CA ALA A 85 -4.59 -3.76 9.70
C ALA A 85 -3.13 -4.08 10.07
N VAL A 86 -2.18 -3.22 9.69
CA VAL A 86 -0.76 -3.36 10.08
C VAL A 86 -0.59 -3.27 11.59
N ASN A 87 -1.25 -2.33 12.26
CA ASN A 87 -1.15 -2.16 13.71
C ASN A 87 -1.78 -3.30 14.50
N LYS A 88 -2.79 -3.98 13.95
CA LYS A 88 -3.43 -5.17 14.53
C LYS A 88 -2.66 -6.46 14.24
N ALA A 89 -1.66 -6.41 13.37
CA ALA A 89 -0.85 -7.57 13.03
C ALA A 89 0.16 -7.85 14.16
N TYR A 90 -0.14 -8.85 15.00
CA TYR A 90 0.72 -9.50 16.02
C TYR A 90 1.40 -8.59 17.06
#